data_AF-A0A373FR99-F1
#
_entry.id   AF-A0A373FR99-F1
#
_cell.length_a   1.000
_cell.length_b   1.000
_cell.length_c   1.000
_cell.angle_alpha   90.00
_cell.angle_beta   90.00
_cell.angle_gamma   90.00
#
_symmetry.space_group_name_H-M   'P 1'
#
loop_
_entity.id
_entity.type
_entity.pdbx_description
1 polymer ?
#
loop_
_entity_poly.entity_id
_entity_poly.type
_entity_poly.pdbx_seq_one_letter_code
_entity_poly.pdbx_strand_id
1 'polypeptide(L)'
;MLTQTQKDFIDAHFHENIAEQDLSRSAFEQLQTPHELAYLVSRHNWDTGLQLMHWVAQSPLCSRATAAEIFWLCQPQEYQATKLGQRLKDSERQQTFALIQTLLQNFPDHYPSVVGLQFDPAPCLAQSLEIPAFMGEPTAGEASYVYLDEDEVDSWFDSDWLAQIDSASTPIELFNIAWFLDEIEPAEAILQHAQCDRGIATLVFWRLHRHCSIYTATPELLRKIIASVQSGSYPELLAYAPQDDAEVQIPSRKVQWEIPPAFKRAV
;
A
#
# COMPACT_ATOMS: atom_id res chain seq x y z
N MET A 1 -31.77 -3.03 1.25
CA MET A 1 -31.37 -4.13 2.17
C MET A 1 -31.52 -5.46 1.47
N LEU A 2 -30.54 -6.35 1.60
CA LEU A 2 -30.57 -7.70 1.03
C LEU A 2 -31.33 -8.68 1.92
N THR A 3 -32.03 -9.61 1.29
CA THR A 3 -32.61 -10.78 1.97
C THR A 3 -31.52 -11.81 2.29
N GLN A 4 -31.79 -12.72 3.23
CA GLN A 4 -30.84 -13.79 3.56
C GLN A 4 -30.56 -14.69 2.35
N THR A 5 -31.59 -15.04 1.58
CA THR A 5 -31.46 -15.86 0.37
C THR A 5 -30.52 -15.23 -0.67
N GLN A 6 -30.55 -13.91 -0.83
CA GLN A 6 -29.63 -13.21 -1.75
C GLN A 6 -28.18 -13.29 -1.26
N LYS A 7 -27.96 -13.12 0.06
CA LYS A 7 -26.63 -13.25 0.65
C LYS A 7 -26.11 -14.67 0.52
N ASP A 8 -26.93 -15.67 0.87
CA ASP A 8 -26.58 -17.09 0.77
C ASP A 8 -26.22 -17.48 -0.68
N PHE A 9 -26.96 -16.96 -1.66
CA PHE A 9 -26.64 -17.17 -3.07
C PHE A 9 -25.27 -16.58 -3.42
N ILE A 10 -25.00 -15.32 -3.03
CA ILE A 10 -23.72 -14.68 -3.29
C ILE A 10 -22.59 -15.44 -2.61
N ASP A 11 -22.73 -15.76 -1.33
CA ASP A 11 -21.71 -16.45 -0.54
C ASP A 11 -21.46 -17.87 -1.06
N ALA A 12 -22.46 -18.56 -1.62
CA ALA A 12 -22.29 -19.89 -2.22
C ALA A 12 -21.59 -19.86 -3.58
N HIS A 13 -21.77 -18.79 -4.37
CA HIS A 13 -21.24 -18.68 -5.73
C HIS A 13 -19.97 -17.83 -5.86
N PHE A 14 -19.69 -16.97 -4.88
CA PHE A 14 -18.59 -16.00 -4.89
C PHE A 14 -17.92 -15.90 -3.51
N HIS A 15 -17.73 -17.03 -2.83
CA HIS A 15 -17.02 -17.06 -1.55
C HIS A 15 -15.58 -16.53 -1.68
N GLU A 16 -15.02 -16.07 -0.56
CA GLU A 16 -13.71 -15.40 -0.49
C GLU A 16 -12.55 -16.18 -1.14
N ASN A 17 -12.60 -17.52 -1.20
CA ASN A 17 -11.52 -18.35 -1.74
C ASN A 17 -11.80 -18.93 -3.13
N ILE A 18 -12.78 -18.40 -3.87
CA ILE A 18 -13.04 -18.85 -5.24
C ILE A 18 -11.93 -18.38 -6.18
N ALA A 19 -11.36 -19.29 -6.97
CA ALA A 19 -10.36 -18.92 -7.96
C ALA A 19 -11.02 -18.30 -9.21
N GLU A 20 -10.32 -17.42 -9.92
CA GLU A 20 -10.85 -16.73 -11.11
C GLU A 20 -11.41 -17.69 -12.16
N GLN A 21 -10.75 -18.83 -12.41
CA GLN A 21 -11.20 -19.81 -13.40
C GLN A 21 -12.54 -20.46 -13.05
N ASP A 22 -12.94 -20.43 -11.78
CA ASP A 22 -14.17 -21.04 -11.26
C ASP A 22 -15.31 -20.02 -11.17
N LEU A 23 -15.05 -18.74 -11.44
CA LEU A 23 -16.07 -17.69 -11.45
C LEU A 23 -17.13 -17.97 -12.51
N SER A 24 -18.39 -18.05 -12.06
CA SER A 24 -19.52 -18.26 -12.96
C SER A 24 -20.11 -16.94 -13.44
N ARG A 25 -19.89 -16.62 -14.72
CA ARG A 25 -20.52 -15.45 -15.36
C ARG A 25 -22.05 -15.54 -15.35
N SER A 26 -22.61 -16.73 -15.53
CA SER A 26 -24.06 -16.93 -15.48
C SER A 26 -24.64 -16.78 -14.07
N ALA A 27 -23.89 -17.09 -13.01
CA ALA A 27 -24.28 -16.75 -11.64
C ALA A 27 -24.24 -15.24 -11.41
N PHE A 28 -23.23 -14.55 -11.96
CA PHE A 28 -23.10 -13.10 -11.81
C PHE A 28 -24.28 -12.36 -12.47
N GLU A 29 -24.71 -12.82 -13.64
CA GLU A 29 -25.85 -12.25 -14.38
C GLU A 29 -27.20 -12.48 -13.69
N GLN A 30 -27.27 -13.35 -12.67
CA GLN A 30 -28.47 -13.51 -11.84
C GLN A 30 -28.60 -12.41 -10.78
N LEU A 31 -27.55 -11.63 -10.47
CA LEU A 31 -27.64 -10.51 -9.55
C LEU A 31 -28.46 -9.38 -10.20
N GLN A 32 -29.47 -8.88 -9.48
CA GLN A 32 -30.49 -7.97 -10.04
C GLN A 32 -30.44 -6.56 -9.45
N THR A 33 -29.70 -6.34 -8.37
CA THR A 33 -29.75 -5.10 -7.61
C THR A 33 -28.35 -4.53 -7.32
N PRO A 34 -28.22 -3.19 -7.20
CA PRO A 34 -26.96 -2.58 -6.78
C PRO A 34 -26.48 -3.01 -5.40
N HIS A 35 -27.41 -3.37 -4.50
CA HIS A 35 -27.07 -3.84 -3.16
C HIS A 35 -26.38 -5.20 -3.17
N GLU A 36 -26.71 -6.07 -4.13
CA GLU A 36 -26.04 -7.37 -4.29
C GLU A 36 -24.60 -7.17 -4.74
N LEU A 37 -24.35 -6.25 -5.67
CA LEU A 37 -22.98 -5.91 -6.09
C LEU A 37 -22.17 -5.26 -4.98
N ALA A 38 -22.77 -4.37 -4.18
CA ALA A 38 -22.09 -3.79 -3.02
C ALA A 38 -21.71 -4.87 -1.98
N TYR A 39 -22.62 -5.79 -1.67
CA TYR A 39 -22.34 -6.90 -0.75
C TYR A 39 -21.23 -7.81 -1.28
N LEU A 40 -21.28 -8.15 -2.58
CA LEU A 40 -20.27 -8.94 -3.26
C LEU A 40 -18.87 -8.31 -3.15
N VAL A 41 -18.73 -7.02 -3.47
CA VAL A 41 -17.46 -6.30 -3.39
C VAL A 41 -16.89 -6.29 -1.97
N SER A 42 -17.74 -6.05 -0.96
CA SER A 42 -17.31 -5.98 0.45
C SER A 42 -16.84 -7.32 1.05
N ARG A 43 -17.13 -8.44 0.39
CA ARG A 43 -16.84 -9.80 0.87
C ARG A 43 -15.80 -10.54 0.01
N HIS A 44 -15.50 -10.01 -1.17
CA HIS A 44 -14.57 -10.64 -2.10
C HIS A 44 -13.13 -10.51 -1.58
N ASN A 45 -12.36 -11.59 -1.69
CA ASN A 45 -10.92 -11.53 -1.47
C ASN A 45 -10.23 -11.05 -2.74
N TRP A 46 -9.63 -9.87 -2.67
CA TRP A 46 -8.97 -9.21 -3.79
C TRP A 46 -7.67 -9.90 -4.22
N ASP A 47 -7.11 -10.78 -3.38
CA ASP A 47 -5.92 -11.58 -3.69
C ASP A 47 -6.24 -12.73 -4.66
N THR A 48 -7.51 -13.07 -4.85
CA THR A 48 -7.93 -14.15 -5.76
C THR A 48 -8.03 -13.72 -7.23
N GLY A 49 -7.83 -12.44 -7.51
CA GLY A 49 -7.88 -11.85 -8.85
C GLY A 49 -8.86 -10.67 -8.95
N LEU A 50 -8.94 -10.07 -10.14
CA LEU A 50 -9.71 -8.84 -10.40
C LEU A 50 -10.83 -9.02 -11.41
N GLN A 51 -10.99 -10.20 -12.02
CA GLN A 51 -11.99 -10.45 -13.05
C GLN A 51 -13.42 -10.12 -12.59
N LEU A 52 -13.77 -10.50 -11.35
CA LEU A 52 -15.07 -10.18 -10.77
C LEU A 52 -15.28 -8.68 -10.62
N MET A 53 -14.24 -7.93 -10.24
CA MET A 53 -14.31 -6.47 -10.09
C MET A 53 -14.47 -5.76 -11.43
N HIS A 54 -13.86 -6.29 -12.50
CA HIS A 54 -14.14 -5.83 -13.87
C HIS A 54 -15.60 -6.05 -14.26
N TRP A 55 -16.19 -7.20 -13.90
CA TRP A 55 -17.62 -7.46 -14.15
C TRP A 55 -18.52 -6.50 -13.39
N VAL A 56 -18.21 -6.23 -12.12
CA VAL A 56 -18.95 -5.26 -11.30
C VAL A 56 -18.84 -3.87 -11.92
N ALA A 57 -17.63 -3.38 -12.22
CA ALA A 57 -17.42 -2.05 -12.77
C ALA A 57 -18.10 -1.83 -14.14
N GLN A 58 -18.30 -2.89 -14.92
CA GLN A 58 -18.99 -2.82 -16.21
C GLN A 58 -20.51 -3.03 -16.11
N SER A 59 -21.02 -3.41 -14.93
CA SER A 59 -22.44 -3.70 -14.74
C SER A 59 -23.26 -2.40 -14.64
N PRO A 60 -24.44 -2.32 -15.30
CA PRO A 60 -25.35 -1.18 -15.13
C PRO A 60 -25.93 -1.09 -13.71
N LEU A 61 -25.78 -2.14 -12.90
CA LEU A 61 -26.18 -2.16 -11.49
C LEU A 61 -25.10 -1.59 -10.55
N CYS A 62 -23.90 -1.29 -11.06
CA CYS A 62 -22.81 -0.74 -10.24
C CYS A 62 -23.18 0.66 -9.75
N SER A 63 -23.32 0.82 -8.43
CA SER A 63 -23.62 2.11 -7.84
C SER A 63 -22.38 3.01 -7.76
N ARG A 64 -22.56 4.32 -7.58
CA ARG A 64 -21.44 5.24 -7.32
C ARG A 64 -20.62 4.83 -6.10
N ALA A 65 -21.29 4.39 -5.03
CA ALA A 65 -20.62 3.95 -3.81
C ALA A 65 -19.75 2.71 -4.08
N THR A 66 -20.31 1.71 -4.76
CA THR A 66 -19.57 0.48 -5.14
C THR A 66 -18.40 0.78 -6.07
N ALA A 67 -18.59 1.66 -7.06
CA ALA A 67 -17.52 2.07 -7.97
C ALA A 67 -16.41 2.84 -7.23
N ALA A 68 -16.76 3.69 -6.26
CA ALA A 68 -15.80 4.41 -5.43
C ALA A 68 -15.01 3.45 -4.53
N GLU A 69 -15.69 2.48 -3.91
CA GLU A 69 -15.06 1.43 -3.10
C GLU A 69 -14.03 0.64 -3.92
N ILE A 70 -14.42 0.13 -5.09
CA ILE A 70 -13.51 -0.60 -5.99
C ILE A 70 -12.33 0.28 -6.39
N PHE A 71 -12.58 1.55 -6.74
CA PHE A 71 -11.52 2.48 -7.14
C PHE A 71 -10.47 2.65 -6.04
N TRP A 72 -10.88 2.82 -4.78
CA TRP A 72 -9.94 3.00 -3.67
C TRP A 72 -9.26 1.70 -3.25
N LEU A 73 -9.92 0.55 -3.38
CA LEU A 73 -9.31 -0.77 -3.17
C LEU A 73 -8.22 -1.08 -4.21
N CYS A 74 -8.31 -0.49 -5.41
CA CYS A 74 -7.25 -0.59 -6.42
C CYS A 74 -6.01 0.26 -6.13
N GLN A 75 -5.96 1.00 -5.01
CA GLN A 75 -4.82 1.82 -4.61
C GLN A 75 -4.34 2.79 -5.71
N PRO A 76 -5.22 3.70 -6.18
CA PRO A 76 -4.99 4.52 -7.38
C PRO A 76 -3.73 5.41 -7.28
N GLN A 77 -3.31 5.75 -6.07
CA GLN A 77 -2.08 6.49 -5.78
C GLN A 77 -0.83 5.82 -6.39
N GLU A 78 -0.77 4.48 -6.42
CA GLU A 78 0.38 3.74 -6.95
C GLU A 78 0.54 3.89 -8.48
N TYR A 79 -0.51 4.35 -9.15
CA TYR A 79 -0.58 4.47 -10.60
C TYR A 79 -0.54 5.93 -11.08
N GLN A 80 -0.48 6.92 -10.17
CA GLN A 80 -0.49 8.33 -10.54
C GLN A 80 0.76 8.76 -11.33
N ALA A 81 1.88 8.03 -11.24
CA ALA A 81 3.06 8.25 -12.06
C ALA A 81 2.96 7.63 -13.48
N THR A 82 1.94 6.81 -13.75
CA THR A 82 1.70 6.17 -15.05
C THR A 82 0.70 7.00 -15.86
N LYS A 83 0.97 7.24 -17.14
CA LYS A 83 0.03 7.97 -18.01
C LYS A 83 -1.25 7.15 -18.20
N LEU A 84 -2.41 7.79 -18.06
CA LEU A 84 -3.68 7.19 -18.47
C LEU A 84 -3.59 6.80 -19.96
N GLY A 85 -3.86 5.53 -20.26
CA GLY A 85 -3.74 4.94 -21.60
C GLY A 85 -2.45 4.16 -21.86
N GLN A 86 -1.46 4.23 -20.97
CA GLN A 86 -0.27 3.42 -21.06
C GLN A 86 -0.57 1.97 -20.65
N ARG A 87 -0.01 1.02 -21.41
CA ARG A 87 0.00 -0.40 -21.02
C ARG A 87 1.24 -0.72 -20.19
N LEU A 88 1.04 -1.29 -19.02
CA LEU A 88 2.06 -1.84 -18.15
C LEU A 88 2.51 -3.22 -18.65
N LYS A 89 3.79 -3.54 -18.40
CA LYS A 89 4.37 -4.84 -18.76
C LYS A 89 3.92 -5.95 -17.82
N ASP A 90 3.84 -5.62 -16.53
CA ASP A 90 3.35 -6.52 -15.49
C ASP A 90 1.85 -6.77 -15.67
N SER A 91 1.44 -8.03 -15.75
CA SER A 91 0.08 -8.42 -16.09
C SER A 91 -0.92 -8.09 -14.99
N GLU A 92 -0.57 -8.30 -13.73
CA GLU A 92 -1.44 -8.06 -12.58
C GLU A 92 -1.65 -6.56 -12.41
N ARG A 93 -0.57 -5.79 -12.36
CA ARG A 93 -0.63 -4.32 -12.32
C ARG A 93 -1.37 -3.76 -13.52
N GLN A 94 -1.25 -4.36 -14.70
CA GLN A 94 -2.01 -3.95 -15.88
C GLN A 94 -3.51 -4.18 -15.71
N GLN A 95 -3.94 -5.27 -15.08
CA GLN A 95 -5.36 -5.53 -14.83
C GLN A 95 -5.94 -4.53 -13.84
N THR A 96 -5.23 -4.23 -12.75
CA THR A 96 -5.60 -3.19 -11.79
C THR A 96 -5.68 -1.82 -12.46
N PHE A 97 -4.66 -1.46 -13.24
CA PHE A 97 -4.65 -0.16 -13.92
C PHE A 97 -5.77 -0.03 -14.94
N ALA A 98 -6.08 -1.08 -15.69
CA ALA A 98 -7.22 -1.09 -16.60
C ALA A 98 -8.55 -0.88 -15.86
N LEU A 99 -8.71 -1.49 -14.68
CA LEU A 99 -9.91 -1.31 -13.84
C LEU A 99 -10.03 0.15 -13.36
N ILE A 100 -8.93 0.75 -12.89
CA ILE A 100 -8.85 2.17 -12.53
C ILE A 100 -9.29 3.04 -13.71
N GLN A 101 -8.77 2.78 -14.91
CA GLN A 101 -9.13 3.54 -16.11
C GLN A 101 -10.61 3.41 -16.46
N THR A 102 -11.20 2.21 -16.37
CA THR A 102 -12.63 1.98 -16.58
C THR A 102 -13.47 2.76 -15.58
N LEU A 103 -13.12 2.72 -14.30
CA LEU A 103 -13.82 3.45 -13.25
C LEU A 103 -13.74 4.96 -13.49
N LEU A 104 -12.55 5.51 -13.76
CA LEU A 104 -12.35 6.93 -14.06
C LEU A 104 -13.19 7.40 -15.25
N GLN A 105 -13.26 6.59 -16.31
CA GLN A 105 -14.03 6.91 -17.52
C GLN A 105 -15.54 6.92 -17.26
N ASN A 106 -16.04 5.98 -16.47
CA ASN A 106 -17.46 5.76 -16.28
C ASN A 106 -18.06 6.57 -15.12
N PHE A 107 -17.27 6.94 -14.11
CA PHE A 107 -17.76 7.55 -12.87
C PHE A 107 -18.57 8.85 -13.02
N PRO A 108 -18.27 9.76 -13.97
CA PRO A 108 -19.07 10.98 -14.11
C PRO A 108 -20.54 10.72 -14.44
N ASP A 109 -20.82 9.79 -15.36
CA ASP A 109 -22.13 9.69 -16.02
C ASP A 109 -22.80 8.30 -15.95
N HIS A 110 -22.06 7.23 -15.67
CA HIS A 110 -22.59 5.86 -15.82
C HIS A 110 -23.11 5.25 -14.52
N TYR A 111 -22.55 5.61 -13.36
CA TYR A 111 -22.93 4.98 -12.10
C TYR A 111 -24.03 5.79 -11.39
N PRO A 112 -25.20 5.20 -11.10
CA PRO A 112 -26.26 5.87 -10.37
C PRO A 112 -25.96 5.96 -8.87
N SER A 113 -26.43 7.04 -8.23
CA SER A 113 -26.56 7.09 -6.77
C SER A 113 -27.72 6.20 -6.33
N VAL A 114 -27.51 5.35 -5.33
CA VAL A 114 -28.51 4.39 -4.85
C VAL A 114 -28.78 4.66 -3.38
N VAL A 115 -30.05 4.80 -3.01
CA VAL A 115 -30.44 5.02 -1.61
C VAL A 115 -29.97 3.86 -0.73
N GLY A 116 -29.28 4.19 0.36
CA GLY A 116 -28.79 3.22 1.34
C GLY A 116 -27.43 2.62 1.03
N LEU A 117 -26.81 2.96 -0.10
CA LEU A 117 -25.41 2.66 -0.39
C LEU A 117 -24.60 3.95 -0.29
N GLN A 118 -23.54 3.91 0.51
CA GLN A 118 -22.64 5.03 0.71
C GLN A 118 -21.21 4.53 0.77
N PHE A 119 -20.27 5.39 0.38
CA PHE A 119 -18.85 5.12 0.55
C PHE A 119 -18.14 6.37 1.09
N ASP A 120 -17.37 6.21 2.15
CA ASP A 120 -16.54 7.27 2.72
C ASP A 120 -15.06 7.05 2.36
N PRO A 121 -14.47 7.92 1.52
CA PRO A 121 -13.06 7.79 1.13
C PRO A 121 -12.10 8.30 2.22
N ALA A 122 -12.57 8.89 3.32
CA ALA A 122 -11.69 9.48 4.34
C ALA A 122 -10.62 8.51 4.88
N PRO A 123 -10.91 7.22 5.18
CA PRO A 123 -9.90 6.27 5.62
C PRO A 123 -8.81 6.03 4.56
N CYS A 124 -9.19 5.94 3.29
CA CYS A 124 -8.25 5.72 2.18
C CYS A 124 -7.37 6.95 1.94
N LEU A 125 -7.95 8.15 2.04
CA LEU A 125 -7.20 9.41 1.95
C LEU A 125 -6.20 9.56 3.10
N ALA A 126 -6.59 9.15 4.31
CA ALA A 126 -5.74 9.16 5.49
C ALA A 126 -4.60 8.14 5.45
N GLN A 127 -4.61 7.18 4.52
CA GLN A 127 -3.53 6.21 4.33
C GLN A 127 -2.42 6.73 3.42
N SER A 128 -2.67 7.77 2.60
CA SER A 128 -1.63 8.33 1.75
C SER A 128 -0.47 8.87 2.59
N LEU A 129 0.73 8.31 2.41
CA LEU A 129 1.96 8.80 3.03
C LEU A 129 2.58 9.84 2.09
N GLU A 130 2.54 11.11 2.49
CA GLU A 130 3.34 12.13 1.81
C GLU A 130 4.80 12.01 2.28
N ILE A 131 5.67 11.51 1.40
CA ILE A 131 7.12 11.44 1.67
C ILE A 131 7.76 12.78 1.30
N PRO A 132 8.30 13.55 2.26
CA PRO A 132 8.97 14.81 1.96
C PRO A 132 10.24 14.61 1.13
N ALA A 133 10.61 15.61 0.34
CA ALA A 133 11.78 15.51 -0.55
C ALA A 133 13.08 15.24 0.22
N PHE A 134 13.22 15.81 1.43
CA PHE A 134 14.40 15.65 2.26
C PHE A 134 14.67 14.20 2.68
N MET A 135 13.66 13.31 2.67
CA MET A 135 13.88 11.89 2.98
C MET A 135 14.67 11.18 1.88
N GLY A 136 14.72 11.75 0.67
CA GLY A 136 15.55 11.26 -0.44
C GLY A 136 16.88 12.00 -0.58
N GLU A 137 17.21 12.92 0.33
CA GLU A 137 18.48 13.66 0.31
C GLU A 137 19.53 12.92 1.16
N PRO A 138 20.83 13.00 0.81
CA PRO A 138 21.88 12.47 1.66
C PRO A 138 21.89 13.12 3.04
N THR A 139 22.13 12.29 4.05
CA THR A 139 22.44 12.74 5.40
C THR A 139 23.94 13.02 5.53
N ALA A 140 24.31 13.93 6.43
CA ALA A 140 25.71 14.26 6.72
C ALA A 140 26.29 13.31 7.78
N GLY A 141 27.61 13.19 7.81
CA GLY A 141 28.32 12.35 8.79
C GLY A 141 29.54 11.67 8.20
N GLU A 142 30.10 10.74 8.97
CA GLU A 142 31.12 9.79 8.52
C GLU A 142 30.53 8.82 7.48
N ALA A 143 31.34 8.38 6.52
CA ALA A 143 30.86 7.47 5.48
C ALA A 143 30.43 6.13 6.08
N SER A 144 29.18 5.72 5.84
CA SER A 144 28.70 4.39 6.19
C SER A 144 29.26 3.32 5.24
N TYR A 145 29.34 2.08 5.72
CA TYR A 145 29.69 0.91 4.93
C TYR A 145 29.01 -0.34 5.50
N VAL A 146 28.75 -1.31 4.62
CA VAL A 146 28.15 -2.60 4.97
C VAL A 146 29.25 -3.66 5.01
N TYR A 147 29.30 -4.43 6.10
CA TYR A 147 30.25 -5.51 6.33
C TYR A 147 29.60 -6.80 6.84
N LEU A 148 28.34 -6.75 7.30
CA LEU A 148 27.56 -7.96 7.57
C LEU A 148 27.17 -8.64 6.26
N ASP A 149 27.12 -9.96 6.29
CA ASP A 149 26.67 -10.79 5.18
C ASP A 149 25.17 -11.04 5.29
N GLU A 150 24.46 -11.03 4.16
CA GLU A 150 23.01 -11.28 4.11
C GLU A 150 22.67 -12.67 4.66
N ASP A 151 23.44 -13.70 4.30
CA ASP A 151 23.22 -15.08 4.77
C ASP A 151 23.40 -15.20 6.29
N GLU A 152 24.24 -14.34 6.88
CA GLU A 152 24.45 -14.29 8.33
C GLU A 152 23.21 -13.70 9.02
N VAL A 153 22.67 -12.59 8.49
CA VAL A 153 21.52 -11.91 9.06
C VAL A 153 20.22 -12.69 8.82
N ASP A 154 20.05 -13.33 7.66
CA ASP A 154 18.91 -14.20 7.34
C ASP A 154 18.79 -15.40 8.29
N SER A 155 19.89 -15.76 8.97
CA SER A 155 19.89 -16.81 9.97
C SER A 155 19.39 -16.38 11.35
N TRP A 156 19.18 -15.07 11.57
CA TRP A 156 18.71 -14.51 12.83
C TRP A 156 17.19 -14.65 12.95
N PHE A 157 16.74 -15.24 14.06
CA PHE A 157 15.32 -15.24 14.43
C PHE A 157 15.02 -14.13 15.45
N ASP A 158 13.75 -13.90 15.78
CA ASP A 158 13.27 -12.77 16.60
C ASP A 158 14.17 -12.40 17.80
N SER A 159 14.58 -13.38 18.62
CA SER A 159 15.42 -13.12 19.80
C SER A 159 16.85 -12.74 19.46
N ASP A 160 17.36 -13.21 18.32
CA ASP A 160 18.68 -12.89 17.83
C ASP A 160 18.72 -11.46 17.31
N TRP A 161 17.70 -11.01 16.57
CA TRP A 161 17.56 -9.62 16.12
C TRP A 161 17.66 -8.62 17.28
N LEU A 162 16.83 -8.80 18.31
CA LEU A 162 16.83 -7.89 19.47
C LEU A 162 18.16 -7.94 20.22
N ALA A 163 18.76 -9.13 20.37
CA ALA A 163 20.06 -9.26 21.02
C ALA A 163 21.18 -8.55 20.24
N GLN A 164 21.17 -8.64 18.90
CA GLN A 164 22.15 -7.95 18.06
C GLN A 164 21.97 -6.43 18.15
N ILE A 165 20.73 -5.94 18.08
CA ILE A 165 20.40 -4.51 18.24
C ILE A 165 20.88 -4.00 19.60
N ASP A 166 20.53 -4.69 20.69
CA ASP A 166 20.92 -4.32 22.06
C ASP A 166 22.45 -4.34 22.26
N SER A 167 23.16 -5.21 21.54
CA SER A 167 24.61 -5.33 21.62
C SER A 167 25.38 -4.31 20.78
N ALA A 168 24.71 -3.62 19.86
CA ALA A 168 25.33 -2.64 18.98
C ALA A 168 25.92 -1.50 19.80
N SER A 169 27.24 -1.40 19.83
CA SER A 169 27.97 -0.44 20.65
C SER A 169 28.30 0.85 19.90
N THR A 170 28.22 0.81 18.58
CA THR A 170 28.54 1.94 17.68
C THR A 170 27.42 2.20 16.67
N PRO A 171 27.34 3.42 16.10
CA PRO A 171 26.38 3.71 15.04
C PRO A 171 26.57 2.80 13.81
N ILE A 172 27.82 2.46 13.46
CA ILE A 172 28.09 1.65 12.25
C ILE A 172 27.63 0.19 12.42
N GLU A 173 27.72 -0.38 13.62
CA GLU A 173 27.16 -1.69 13.93
C GLU A 173 25.64 -1.68 13.79
N LEU A 174 24.97 -0.67 14.37
CA LEU A 174 23.52 -0.53 14.26
C LEU A 174 23.07 -0.27 12.81
N PHE A 175 23.84 0.51 12.04
CA PHE A 175 23.60 0.74 10.62
C PHE A 175 23.63 -0.57 9.82
N ASN A 176 24.60 -1.44 10.11
CA ASN A 176 24.72 -2.73 9.44
C ASN A 176 23.54 -3.66 9.73
N ILE A 177 23.03 -3.65 10.97
CA ILE A 177 21.81 -4.37 11.33
C ILE A 177 20.60 -3.79 10.57
N ALA A 178 20.44 -2.46 10.59
CA ALA A 178 19.34 -1.77 9.93
C ALA A 178 19.34 -1.94 8.40
N TRP A 179 20.50 -2.23 7.80
CA TRP A 179 20.64 -2.41 6.35
C TRP A 179 19.84 -3.60 5.81
N PHE A 180 19.65 -4.64 6.62
CA PHE A 180 18.94 -5.86 6.26
C PHE A 180 17.51 -5.91 6.82
N LEU A 181 17.01 -4.80 7.36
CA LEU A 181 15.68 -4.73 7.94
C LEU A 181 14.58 -4.96 6.89
N ASP A 182 13.70 -5.91 7.14
CA ASP A 182 12.51 -6.19 6.32
C ASP A 182 11.21 -6.36 7.14
N GLU A 183 11.29 -6.27 8.48
CA GLU A 183 10.18 -6.40 9.43
C GLU A 183 9.96 -5.14 10.29
N ILE A 184 8.80 -5.03 10.95
CA ILE A 184 8.41 -3.85 11.75
C ILE A 184 9.02 -3.87 13.15
N GLU A 185 9.01 -5.03 13.80
CA GLU A 185 9.39 -5.21 15.20
C GLU A 185 10.84 -4.80 15.47
N PRO A 186 11.85 -5.22 14.67
CA PRO A 186 13.23 -4.77 14.87
C PRO A 186 13.40 -3.27 14.57
N ALA A 187 12.56 -2.70 13.71
CA ALA A 187 12.65 -1.29 13.32
C ALA A 187 12.39 -0.36 14.51
N GLU A 188 11.39 -0.67 15.35
CA GLU A 188 11.09 0.13 16.54
C GLU A 188 12.24 0.10 17.56
N ALA A 189 12.87 -1.07 17.73
CA ALA A 189 14.02 -1.22 18.61
C ALA A 189 15.23 -0.40 18.11
N ILE A 190 15.52 -0.45 16.80
CA ILE A 190 16.59 0.35 16.18
C ILE A 190 16.33 1.84 16.39
N LEU A 191 15.12 2.33 16.13
CA LEU A 191 14.78 3.76 16.26
C LEU A 191 14.88 4.29 17.69
N GLN A 192 14.70 3.43 18.69
CA GLN A 192 14.83 3.78 20.11
C GLN A 192 16.26 3.61 20.65
N HIS A 193 17.14 2.99 19.87
CA HIS A 193 18.49 2.67 20.29
C HIS A 193 19.36 3.94 20.43
N ALA A 194 20.23 3.98 21.44
CA ALA A 194 21.05 5.17 21.75
C ALA A 194 22.06 5.52 20.64
N GLN A 195 22.41 4.54 19.80
CA GLN A 195 23.29 4.73 18.64
C GLN A 195 22.53 5.08 17.36
N CYS A 196 21.18 5.16 17.40
CA CYS A 196 20.39 5.56 16.25
C CYS A 196 20.66 7.02 15.91
N ASP A 197 21.05 7.25 14.68
CA ASP A 197 21.36 8.56 14.15
C ASP A 197 20.43 8.89 12.97
N ARG A 198 20.59 10.08 12.40
CA ARG A 198 19.76 10.55 11.28
C ARG A 198 19.91 9.66 10.05
N GLY A 199 21.12 9.19 9.74
CA GLY A 199 21.39 8.30 8.63
C GLY A 199 20.67 6.96 8.78
N ILE A 200 20.77 6.35 9.96
CA ILE A 200 20.12 5.08 10.32
C ILE A 200 18.60 5.24 10.32
N ALA A 201 18.04 6.29 10.92
CA ALA A 201 16.60 6.53 10.90
C ALA A 201 16.06 6.71 9.47
N THR A 202 16.84 7.34 8.59
CA THR A 202 16.51 7.50 7.17
C THR A 202 16.58 6.16 6.43
N LEU A 203 17.58 5.32 6.71
CA LEU A 203 17.68 3.95 6.18
C LEU A 203 16.48 3.09 6.60
N VAL A 204 16.16 3.07 7.90
CA VAL A 204 15.01 2.34 8.46
C VAL A 204 13.70 2.76 7.79
N PHE A 205 13.49 4.06 7.57
CA PHE A 205 12.33 4.55 6.83
C PHE A 205 12.20 3.89 5.46
N TRP A 206 13.29 3.83 4.69
CA TRP A 206 13.24 3.30 3.33
C TRP A 206 13.06 1.79 3.29
N ARG A 207 13.65 1.06 4.24
CA ARG A 207 13.41 -0.38 4.41
C ARG A 207 11.95 -0.68 4.72
N LEU A 208 11.38 -0.01 5.72
CA LEU A 208 9.96 -0.16 6.04
C LEU A 208 9.05 0.24 4.87
N HIS A 209 9.37 1.32 4.17
CA HIS A 209 8.61 1.74 2.98
C HIS A 209 8.66 0.69 1.86
N ARG A 210 9.78 -0.01 1.71
CA ARG A 210 10.00 -1.00 0.65
C ARG A 210 9.37 -2.36 0.96
N HIS A 211 9.55 -2.85 2.18
CA HIS A 211 9.25 -4.23 2.57
C HIS A 211 7.97 -4.33 3.42
N CYS A 212 7.66 -3.30 4.22
CA CYS A 212 6.57 -3.33 5.19
C CYS A 212 5.35 -2.49 4.79
N SER A 213 5.32 -1.86 3.62
CA SER A 213 4.24 -0.92 3.24
C SER A 213 2.85 -1.55 3.19
N ILE A 214 2.76 -2.87 3.04
CA ILE A 214 1.51 -3.63 3.04
C ILE A 214 0.86 -3.74 4.42
N TYR A 215 1.63 -3.58 5.50
CA TYR A 215 1.11 -3.74 6.86
C TYR A 215 0.42 -2.48 7.36
N THR A 216 -0.68 -2.66 8.08
CA THR A 216 -1.55 -1.56 8.56
C THR A 216 -0.87 -0.62 9.55
N ALA A 217 0.14 -1.09 10.30
CA ALA A 217 0.88 -0.29 11.27
C ALA A 217 1.96 0.60 10.64
N THR A 218 2.49 0.20 9.47
CA THR A 218 3.64 0.86 8.83
C THR A 218 3.42 2.34 8.52
N PRO A 219 2.26 2.79 7.99
CA PRO A 219 2.06 4.21 7.67
C PRO A 219 2.20 5.15 8.89
N GLU A 220 1.78 4.72 10.08
CA GLU A 220 1.94 5.53 11.29
C GLU A 220 3.40 5.63 11.72
N LEU A 221 4.13 4.51 11.67
CA LEU A 221 5.55 4.46 11.99
C LEU A 221 6.38 5.32 11.02
N LEU A 222 6.14 5.20 9.71
CA LEU A 222 6.80 6.03 8.69
C LEU A 222 6.59 7.53 8.94
N ARG A 223 5.38 7.96 9.35
CA ARG A 223 5.11 9.36 9.72
C ARG A 223 5.88 9.79 10.97
N LYS A 224 5.98 8.93 11.98
CA LYS A 224 6.77 9.20 13.19
C LYS A 224 8.26 9.37 12.85
N ILE A 225 8.80 8.55 11.95
CA ILE A 225 10.19 8.67 11.50
C ILE A 225 10.39 10.00 10.76
N ILE A 226 9.52 10.33 9.79
CA ILE A 226 9.57 11.61 9.07
C ILE A 226 9.60 12.79 10.05
N ALA A 227 8.69 12.81 11.04
CA ALA A 227 8.60 13.88 12.02
C ALA A 227 9.86 13.97 12.91
N SER A 228 10.42 12.82 13.30
CA SER A 228 11.62 12.74 14.14
C SER A 228 12.88 13.21 13.39
N VAL A 229 13.03 12.81 12.13
CA VAL A 229 14.11 13.28 11.25
C VAL A 229 13.96 14.79 10.98
N GLN A 230 12.75 15.27 10.70
CA GLN A 230 12.49 16.69 10.44
C GLN A 230 12.76 17.59 11.64
N SER A 231 12.44 17.11 12.86
CA SER A 231 12.65 17.87 14.10
C SER A 231 14.10 17.85 14.59
N GLY A 232 14.99 17.06 13.97
CA GLY A 232 16.37 16.89 14.41
C GLY A 232 16.47 16.08 15.71
N SER A 233 15.58 15.11 15.92
CA SER A 233 15.58 14.25 17.11
C SER A 233 16.76 13.29 17.18
N TYR A 234 17.43 13.05 16.05
CA TYR A 234 18.60 12.18 15.94
C TYR A 234 19.88 13.00 15.68
N PRO A 235 21.03 12.59 16.24
CA PRO A 235 22.32 13.18 15.87
C PRO A 235 22.67 12.85 14.40
N GLU A 236 23.55 13.63 13.79
CA GLU A 236 24.10 13.37 12.45
C GLU A 236 25.52 12.82 12.59
N LEU A 237 25.67 11.49 12.58
CA LEU A 237 26.95 10.80 12.80
C LEU A 237 27.41 10.05 11.57
N LEU A 238 26.50 9.36 10.89
CA LEU A 238 26.72 8.59 9.67
C LEU A 238 26.00 9.23 8.49
N ALA A 239 26.72 9.31 7.38
CA ALA A 239 26.14 9.66 6.09
C ALA A 239 25.49 8.44 5.47
N TYR A 240 24.22 8.58 5.10
CA TYR A 240 23.44 7.66 4.29
C TYR A 240 22.84 8.41 3.10
N ALA A 241 22.99 7.85 1.90
CA ALA A 241 22.51 8.42 0.65
C ALA A 241 21.45 7.50 0.02
N PRO A 242 20.15 7.79 0.19
CA PRO A 242 19.08 6.94 -0.33
C PRO A 242 19.15 6.73 -1.84
N GLN A 243 19.65 7.72 -2.61
CA GLN A 243 19.75 7.59 -4.06
C GLN A 243 20.77 6.54 -4.54
N ASP A 244 21.71 6.13 -3.68
CA ASP A 244 22.77 5.19 -4.01
C ASP A 244 22.40 3.74 -3.57
N ASP A 245 21.28 3.58 -2.87
CA ASP A 245 20.77 2.32 -2.35
C ASP A 245 19.75 1.70 -3.35
N ALA A 246 20.04 0.48 -3.80
CA ALA A 246 19.23 -0.20 -4.81
C ALA A 246 17.82 -0.59 -4.33
N GLU A 247 17.62 -0.73 -3.02
CA GLU A 247 16.30 -1.02 -2.43
C GLU A 247 15.43 0.23 -2.31
N VAL A 248 16.01 1.42 -2.49
CA VAL A 248 15.29 2.69 -2.39
C VAL A 248 14.63 3.02 -3.72
N GLN A 249 13.30 3.01 -3.71
CA GLN A 249 12.50 3.57 -4.79
C GLN A 249 11.94 4.93 -4.39
N ILE A 250 12.74 5.99 -4.61
CA ILE A 250 12.25 7.36 -4.38
C ILE A 250 11.07 7.61 -5.33
N PRO A 251 9.86 7.88 -4.81
CA PRO A 251 8.71 8.09 -5.67
C PRO A 251 8.96 9.26 -6.63
N SER A 252 9.00 8.97 -7.93
CA SER A 252 9.02 9.97 -8.98
C SER A 252 7.75 10.80 -8.88
N ARG A 253 7.87 12.01 -8.32
CA ARG A 253 6.76 12.96 -8.12
C ARG A 253 6.13 13.49 -9.40
N LYS A 254 6.48 12.99 -10.59
CA LYS A 254 5.79 13.42 -11.82
C LYS A 254 4.46 12.70 -11.96
N VAL A 255 3.51 13.15 -11.13
CA VAL A 255 2.09 12.84 -11.25
C VAL A 255 1.66 13.13 -12.69
N GLN A 256 1.20 12.10 -13.39
CA GLN A 256 0.67 12.18 -14.75
C GLN A 256 -0.82 12.52 -14.75
N TRP A 257 -1.52 12.22 -13.65
CA TRP A 257 -2.95 12.48 -13.48
C TRP A 257 -3.33 12.57 -12.00
N GLU A 258 -4.35 13.36 -11.71
CA GLU A 258 -4.88 13.56 -10.37
C GLU A 258 -6.13 12.72 -10.14
N ILE A 259 -6.27 12.17 -8.93
CA ILE A 259 -7.53 11.53 -8.52
C ILE A 259 -8.65 12.58 -8.58
N PRO A 260 -9.73 12.36 -9.36
CA PRO A 260 -10.80 13.33 -9.51
C PRO A 260 -11.47 13.68 -8.17
N PRO A 261 -11.90 14.95 -7.95
CA PRO A 261 -12.56 15.36 -6.71
C PRO A 261 -13.80 14.53 -6.35
N ALA A 262 -14.46 13.95 -7.36
CA ALA A 262 -15.65 13.11 -7.18
C ALA A 262 -15.36 11.81 -6.40
N PHE A 263 -14.12 11.29 -6.44
CA PHE A 263 -13.70 10.12 -5.66
C PHE A 263 -13.20 10.50 -4.25
N LYS A 264 -12.91 11.78 -4.00
CA LYS A 264 -12.39 12.29 -2.72
C LYS A 264 -13.49 12.75 -1.75
N ARG A 265 -14.76 12.58 -2.11
CA ARG A 265 -15.92 12.99 -1.32
C ARG A 265 -16.77 11.77 -1.03
N ALA A 266 -17.41 11.76 0.14
CA ALA A 266 -18.42 10.76 0.44
C ALA A 266 -19.53 10.80 -0.62
N VAL A 267 -19.96 9.62 -1.06
CA VAL A 267 -21.03 9.40 -2.04
C VAL A 267 -22.15 8.58 -1.46
#